data_AF-A0A2A6DZ89-F1
#
_entry.id   AF-A0A2A6DZ89-F1
#
_cell.length_a   1.000
_cell.length_b   1.000
_cell.length_c   1.000
_cell.angle_alpha   90.00
_cell.angle_beta   90.00
_cell.angle_gamma   90.00
#
_symmetry.space_group_name_H-M   'P 1'
#
loop_
_entity.id
_entity.type
_entity.pdbx_description
1 polymer ?
#
loop_
_entity_poly.entity_id
_entity_poly.type
_entity_poly.pdbx_seq_one_letter_code
_entity_poly.pdbx_strand_id
1 'polypeptide(L)'
;MSTGHANSAEDLLNRLEAMVMSGMPMPVEAIRSQICSAIELVVHLRRLRDGTRKVAEIVELQGMSGGKIVVRPIYRLKADMHERRPIGA
;
A
#
# COMPACT_ATOMS: atom_id res chain seq x y z
N MET A 1 2.31 -13.64 5.77
CA MET A 1 2.95 -12.42 5.21
C MET A 1 3.20 -12.67 3.72
N SER A 2 2.90 -11.69 2.87
CA SER A 2 3.07 -11.78 1.42
C SER A 2 3.69 -10.49 0.88
N THR A 3 4.14 -10.50 -0.37
CA THR A 3 4.69 -9.32 -1.07
C THR A 3 3.98 -9.11 -2.39
N GLY A 4 3.86 -7.84 -2.80
CA GLY A 4 3.23 -7.46 -4.06
C GLY A 4 3.86 -6.19 -4.62
N HIS A 5 3.91 -6.09 -5.94
CA HIS A 5 4.41 -4.88 -6.60
C HIS A 5 3.28 -3.85 -6.70
N ALA A 6 3.52 -2.68 -6.11
CA ALA A 6 2.59 -1.56 -6.14
C ALA A 6 3.33 -0.22 -5.96
N ASN A 7 2.74 0.86 -6.46
CA ASN A 7 3.29 2.20 -6.38
C ASN A 7 2.92 2.96 -5.10
N SER A 8 1.95 2.45 -4.34
CA SER A 8 1.53 2.90 -3.02
C SER A 8 0.81 1.76 -2.29
N ALA A 9 0.49 1.96 -1.02
CA ALA A 9 -0.36 1.02 -0.30
C ALA A 9 -1.78 0.94 -0.90
N GLU A 10 -2.34 2.07 -1.34
CA GLU A 10 -3.65 2.12 -2.01
C GLU A 10 -3.63 1.41 -3.38
N ASP A 11 -2.57 1.59 -4.17
CA ASP A 11 -2.38 0.88 -5.46
C ASP A 11 -2.33 -0.64 -5.25
N LEU A 12 -1.73 -1.11 -4.15
CA LEU A 12 -1.73 -2.54 -3.83
C LEU A 12 -3.15 -3.08 -3.64
N LEU A 13 -4.01 -2.36 -2.90
CA LEU A 13 -5.40 -2.76 -2.65
C LEU A 13 -6.21 -2.79 -3.95
N ASN A 14 -6.06 -1.77 -4.80
CA ASN A 14 -6.72 -1.73 -6.11
C ASN A 14 -6.27 -2.88 -7.02
N ARG A 15 -4.99 -3.26 -6.97
CA ARG A 15 -4.47 -4.42 -7.72
C ARG A 15 -5.04 -5.73 -7.20
N LEU A 16 -5.13 -5.92 -5.88
CA LEU A 16 -5.75 -7.10 -5.29
C LEU A 16 -7.21 -7.23 -5.74
N GLU A 17 -7.96 -6.12 -5.68
CA GLU A 17 -9.35 -6.07 -6.16
C GLU A 17 -9.45 -6.48 -7.63
N ALA A 18 -8.65 -5.86 -8.51
CA ALA A 18 -8.64 -6.17 -9.93
C ALA A 18 -8.25 -7.63 -10.22
N MET A 19 -7.26 -8.19 -9.51
CA MET A 19 -6.85 -9.59 -9.66
C MET A 19 -7.99 -10.56 -9.30
N VAL A 20 -8.71 -10.32 -8.20
CA VAL A 20 -9.85 -11.16 -7.81
C VAL A 20 -10.98 -11.06 -8.83
N MET A 21 -11.30 -9.84 -9.28
CA MET A 21 -12.32 -9.62 -10.33
C MET A 21 -12.00 -10.36 -11.63
N SER A 22 -10.71 -10.50 -11.96
CA SER A 22 -10.29 -11.23 -13.17
C SER A 22 -10.40 -12.75 -13.05
N GLY A 23 -10.38 -13.29 -11.83
CA GLY A 23 -10.44 -14.74 -11.57
C GLY A 23 -11.86 -15.28 -11.36
N MET A 24 -12.79 -14.44 -10.88
CA MET A 24 -14.18 -14.84 -10.61
C MET A 24 -15.11 -13.62 -10.60
N PRO A 25 -16.34 -13.72 -11.15
CA PRO A 25 -17.33 -12.66 -11.01
C PRO A 25 -17.84 -12.60 -9.56
N MET A 26 -17.39 -11.61 -8.81
CA MET A 26 -17.83 -11.32 -7.45
C MET A 26 -18.17 -9.83 -7.31
N PRO A 27 -19.19 -9.45 -6.51
CA PRO A 27 -19.45 -8.04 -6.23
C PRO A 27 -18.23 -7.35 -5.62
N VAL A 28 -17.92 -6.14 -6.10
CA VAL A 28 -16.74 -5.36 -5.66
C VAL A 28 -16.71 -5.18 -4.14
N GLU A 29 -17.88 -4.95 -3.54
CA GLU A 29 -18.01 -4.80 -2.07
C GLU A 29 -17.60 -6.07 -1.32
N ALA A 30 -17.94 -7.26 -1.84
CA ALA A 30 -17.54 -8.53 -1.24
C ALA A 30 -16.03 -8.74 -1.35
N ILE A 31 -15.43 -8.40 -2.49
CA ILE A 31 -13.97 -8.46 -2.69
C ILE A 31 -13.26 -7.53 -1.68
N ARG A 32 -13.70 -6.28 -1.58
CA ARG A 32 -13.16 -5.31 -0.61
C ARG A 32 -13.31 -5.78 0.83
N SER A 33 -14.45 -6.39 1.16
CA SER A 33 -14.68 -6.96 2.49
C SER A 33 -13.72 -8.10 2.81
N GLN A 34 -13.44 -8.97 1.84
CA GLN A 34 -12.46 -10.04 2.01
C GLN A 34 -11.04 -9.48 2.17
N ILE A 35 -10.67 -8.48 1.36
CA ILE A 35 -9.36 -7.81 1.49
C ILE A 35 -9.21 -7.18 2.88
N CYS A 36 -10.22 -6.45 3.36
CA CYS A 36 -10.19 -5.84 4.70
C CYS A 36 -10.12 -6.87 5.83
N SER A 37 -10.77 -8.02 5.66
CA SER A 37 -10.73 -9.10 6.66
C SER A 37 -9.40 -9.84 6.67
N ALA A 38 -8.65 -9.85 5.55
CA ALA A 38 -7.43 -10.62 5.40
C ALA A 38 -6.15 -9.80 5.63
N ILE A 39 -6.23 -8.46 5.55
CA ILE A 39 -5.08 -7.57 5.59
C ILE A 39 -5.28 -6.52 6.68
N GLU A 40 -4.38 -6.51 7.66
CA GLU A 40 -4.38 -5.52 8.75
C GLU A 40 -3.45 -4.34 8.44
N LEU A 41 -2.28 -4.63 7.86
CA LEU A 41 -1.20 -3.68 7.62
C LEU A 41 -0.61 -3.82 6.22
N VAL A 42 -0.30 -2.69 5.61
CA VAL A 42 0.47 -2.61 4.36
C VAL A 42 1.70 -1.75 4.58
N VAL A 43 2.87 -2.33 4.33
CA VAL A 43 4.17 -1.64 4.38
C VAL A 43 4.64 -1.43 2.95
N HIS A 44 4.65 -0.17 2.50
CA HIS A 44 5.12 0.18 1.17
C HIS A 44 6.59 0.57 1.22
N LEU A 45 7.40 -0.06 0.36
CA LEU A 45 8.81 0.23 0.21
C LEU A 45 9.05 0.99 -1.08
N ARG A 46 9.91 2.00 -1.04
CA ARG A 46 10.35 2.75 -2.22
C ARG A 46 11.87 2.73 -2.30
N ARG A 47 12.38 2.60 -3.53
CA ARG A 47 13.78 2.85 -3.84
C ARG A 47 13.99 4.34 -4.06
N LEU A 48 14.89 4.95 -3.30
CA LEU A 48 15.25 6.37 -3.43
C LEU A 48 16.31 6.57 -4.52
N ARG A 49 16.55 7.83 -4.88
CA ARG A 49 17.54 8.21 -5.91
C ARG A 49 18.96 7.80 -5.55
N ASP A 50 19.29 7.77 -4.26
CA ASP A 50 20.56 7.28 -3.73
C ASP A 50 20.71 5.74 -3.80
N GLY A 51 19.71 5.05 -4.36
CA GLY A 51 19.70 3.60 -4.51
C GLY A 51 19.21 2.84 -3.28
N THR A 52 19.05 3.51 -2.13
CA THR A 52 18.59 2.88 -0.88
C THR A 52 17.10 2.54 -0.95
N ARG A 53 16.69 1.46 -0.26
CA ARG A 53 15.27 1.13 -0.07
C ARG A 53 14.83 1.63 1.30
N LYS A 54 13.72 2.34 1.33
CA LYS A 54 13.12 2.82 2.58
C LYS A 54 11.64 2.51 2.62
N VAL A 55 11.13 2.38 3.84
CA VAL A 55 9.70 2.42 4.09
C VAL A 55 9.21 3.80 3.65
N ALA A 56 8.32 3.83 2.67
CA ALA A 56 7.72 5.06 2.14
C ALA A 56 6.45 5.39 2.91
N GLU A 57 5.63 4.39 3.20
CA GLU A 57 4.46 4.53 4.05
C GLU A 57 4.12 3.19 4.73
N ILE A 58 3.48 3.30 5.90
CA ILE A 58 2.81 2.19 6.58
C ILE A 58 1.37 2.63 6.77
N VAL A 59 0.43 1.82 6.29
CA VAL A 59 -0.99 2.05 6.49
C VAL A 59 -1.62 0.83 7.17
N GLU A 60 -2.59 1.10 8.01
CA GLU A 60 -3.46 0.10 8.62
C GLU A 60 -4.83 0.17 7.98
N LEU A 61 -5.42 -0.99 7.70
CA LEU A 61 -6.79 -1.08 7.21
C LEU A 61 -7.74 -1.02 8.41
N GLN A 62 -8.73 -0.13 8.36
CA GLN A 62 -9.72 0.07 9.42
C GLN A 62 -11.09 -0.51 9.06
N GLY A 63 -11.15 -1.39 8.06
CA GLY A 63 -12.39 -1.95 7.53
C GLY A 63 -12.99 -1.13 6.39
N MET A 64 -14.32 -1.11 6.31
CA MET A 64 -15.05 -0.49 5.20
C MET A 64 -16.02 0.59 5.67
N SER A 65 -16.16 1.64 4.86
CA SER A 65 -17.18 2.68 5.02
C SER A 65 -17.64 3.16 3.65
N GLY A 66 -18.96 3.26 3.44
CA GLY A 66 -19.55 3.71 2.17
C GLY A 66 -19.07 2.93 0.94
N GLY A 67 -18.90 1.60 1.07
CA GLY A 67 -18.44 0.73 -0.02
C GLY A 67 -16.95 0.85 -0.38
N LYS A 68 -16.16 1.59 0.41
CA LYS A 68 -14.72 1.77 0.21
C LYS A 68 -13.93 1.24 1.39
N ILE A 69 -12.71 0.78 1.12
CA ILE A 69 -11.75 0.42 2.15
C ILE A 69 -11.27 1.70 2.82
N VAL A 70 -11.30 1.74 4.15
CA VAL A 70 -10.79 2.84 4.96
C VAL A 70 -9.39 2.46 5.44
N VAL A 71 -8.43 3.35 5.23
CA VAL A 71 -7.05 3.17 5.68
C VAL A 71 -6.61 4.33 6.56
N ARG A 72 -5.80 4.02 7.58
CA ARG A 72 -5.16 5.00 8.45
C ARG A 72 -3.64 4.97 8.21
N PRO A 73 -3.01 6.08 7.79
CA PRO A 73 -1.57 6.15 7.71
C PRO A 73 -0.96 6.17 9.11
N ILE A 74 -0.08 5.21 9.39
CA ILE A 74 0.70 5.13 10.63
C ILE A 74 2.04 5.83 10.44
N TYR A 75 2.62 5.69 9.25
CA TYR A 75 3.91 6.29 8.91
C TYR A 75 3.89 6.80 7.47
N ARG A 76 4.55 7.94 7.24
CA ARG A 76 4.84 8.45 5.91
C ARG A 76 6.24 9.07 5.91
N LEU A 77 7.06 8.65 4.96
CA LEU A 77 8.38 9.20 4.73
C LEU A 77 8.24 10.66 4.25
N LYS A 78 8.81 11.60 5.00
CA LYS A 78 8.87 13.01 4.58
C LYS A 78 9.94 13.18 3.50
N ALA A 79 9.62 13.98 2.48
CA ALA A 79 10.49 14.20 1.32
C ALA A 79 11.79 14.96 1.65
N ASP A 80 11.79 15.72 2.74
CA ASP A 80 12.85 16.64 3.18
C ASP A 80 14.05 15.98 3.89
N MET A 81 13.87 14.77 4.42
CA MET A 81 14.86 14.16 5.33
C MET A 81 16.06 13.49 4.64
N HIS A 82 16.12 13.37 3.32
CA HIS A 82 17.23 12.69 2.61
C HIS A 82 17.77 13.41 1.36
N GLU A 83 17.29 14.62 1.03
CA GLU A 83 17.87 15.42 -0.07
C GLU A 83 19.26 15.99 0.26
N ARG A 84 19.72 15.87 1.52
CA ARG A 84 21.01 16.39 1.97
C ARG A 84 22.00 15.29 2.31
N ARG A 85 22.54 14.59 1.32
CA ARG A 85 23.98 14.24 1.23
C ARG A 85 24.32 13.88 -0.23
N PRO A 86 25.00 14.74 -0.99
CA PRO A 86 25.73 14.27 -2.16
C PRO A 86 26.86 13.36 -1.64
N ILE A 87 26.87 12.09 -2.06
CA ILE A 87 28.03 11.21 -1.87
C ILE A 87 28.90 11.42 -3.11
N GLY A 88 29.97 12.20 -2.95
CA GLY A 88 30.90 12.52 -4.02
C GLY A 88 31.66 13.82 -3.75
N ALA A 89 32.49 13.82 -2.71
CA ALA A 89 33.68 14.66 -2.56
C ALA A 89 34.87 13.71 -2.40
#